data_AF-A0A2M8Z4S0-F1
#
_entry.id   AF-A0A2M8Z4S0-F1
#
_cell.length_a   1.000
_cell.length_b   1.000
_cell.length_c   1.000
_cell.angle_alpha   90.00
_cell.angle_beta   90.00
_cell.angle_gamma   90.00
#
_symmetry.space_group_name_H-M   'P 1'
#
loop_
_entity.id
_entity.type
_entity.pdbx_description
1 polymer ?
#
loop_
_entity_poly.entity_id
_entity_poly.type
_entity_poly.pdbx_seq_one_letter_code
_entity_poly.pdbx_strand_id
1 'polypeptide(L)'
;MHICNLGTIRQVGRMLQIHNAVVDEVFLINNNTGYLDILYANYEQNEAISESLRLNVTISTVILNSYGYHIFLSDIEEGMLVDSLFSPINVGLTPPQVDADLIVARTYDQPPLSFVIDRIAKVDIDNSFLYTGDPNNTDNQIKFNISNITTIRDKDSNPVPLRSLHPGLLVDVIVAHTNFQNTIIPNEADALHVQVL
;
A
#
# COMPACT_ATOMS: atom_id res chain seq x y z
N MET A 1 1.89 7.48 -23.16
CA MET A 1 2.00 6.58 -22.00
C MET A 1 1.69 5.16 -22.48
N HIS A 2 2.59 4.19 -22.29
CA HIS A 2 2.35 2.81 -22.74
C HIS A 2 1.41 2.11 -21.74
N ILE A 3 0.23 1.69 -22.19
CA ILE A 3 -0.81 1.01 -21.40
C ILE A 3 -0.28 -0.26 -20.70
N CYS A 4 0.78 -0.87 -21.22
CA CYS A 4 1.37 -2.12 -20.72
C CYS A 4 1.98 -2.06 -19.30
N ASN A 5 2.11 -0.88 -18.68
CA ASN A 5 2.75 -0.73 -17.36
C ASN A 5 1.77 -0.30 -16.25
N LEU A 6 0.49 -0.08 -16.54
CA LEU A 6 -0.50 0.22 -15.51
C LEU A 6 -0.79 -1.05 -14.71
N GLY A 7 -0.89 -0.94 -13.39
CA GLY A 7 -1.28 -2.10 -12.58
C GLY A 7 -2.78 -2.33 -12.56
N THR A 8 -3.17 -3.43 -11.89
CA THR A 8 -4.54 -3.91 -11.82
C THR A 8 -5.05 -3.91 -10.39
N ILE A 9 -6.37 -3.76 -10.23
CA ILE A 9 -7.02 -3.90 -8.92
C ILE A 9 -7.04 -5.38 -8.52
N ARG A 10 -6.73 -5.65 -7.25
CA ARG A 10 -6.77 -6.98 -6.62
C ARG A 10 -7.47 -6.89 -5.28
N GLN A 11 -8.17 -7.96 -4.92
CA GLN A 11 -8.77 -8.06 -3.60
C GLN A 11 -7.75 -8.59 -2.59
N VAL A 12 -7.63 -7.91 -1.45
CA VAL A 12 -6.74 -8.27 -0.35
C VAL A 12 -7.55 -8.24 0.95
N GLY A 13 -7.95 -9.41 1.43
CA GLY A 13 -8.91 -9.53 2.52
C GLY A 13 -10.27 -8.89 2.15
N ARG A 14 -10.69 -7.91 2.94
CA ARG A 14 -11.93 -7.13 2.71
C ARG A 14 -11.70 -5.84 1.93
N MET A 15 -10.45 -5.52 1.64
CA MET A 15 -10.04 -4.29 0.96
C MET A 15 -9.67 -4.59 -0.48
N LEU A 16 -9.58 -3.53 -1.27
CA LEU A 16 -9.04 -3.56 -2.61
C LEU A 16 -7.68 -2.89 -2.60
N GLN A 17 -6.77 -3.43 -3.38
CA GLN A 17 -5.43 -2.94 -3.54
C GLN A 17 -5.15 -2.72 -5.02
N ILE A 18 -4.42 -1.65 -5.31
CA ILE A 18 -3.83 -1.42 -6.61
C ILE A 18 -2.35 -1.13 -6.46
N HIS A 19 -1.56 -1.67 -7.38
CA HIS A 19 -0.15 -1.32 -7.50
C HIS A 19 0.10 -0.56 -8.79
N ASN A 20 1.09 0.33 -8.83
CA ASN A 20 1.52 1.02 -10.05
C ASN A 20 0.39 1.72 -10.84
N ALA A 21 -0.56 2.36 -10.16
CA ALA A 21 -1.54 3.23 -10.82
C ALA A 21 -0.89 4.58 -11.14
N VAL A 22 -1.29 5.21 -12.25
CA VAL A 22 -0.76 6.54 -12.62
C VAL A 22 -1.72 7.61 -12.11
N VAL A 23 -1.18 8.68 -11.52
CA VAL A 23 -1.96 9.85 -11.14
C VAL A 23 -2.30 10.66 -12.40
N ASP A 24 -3.59 10.87 -12.63
CA ASP A 24 -4.13 11.65 -13.76
C ASP A 24 -4.55 13.06 -13.32
N GLU A 25 -5.21 13.17 -12.16
CA GLU A 25 -5.60 14.46 -11.57
C GLU A 25 -5.40 14.44 -10.06
N VAL A 26 -4.97 15.58 -9.51
CA VAL A 26 -4.95 15.84 -8.07
C VAL A 26 -5.82 17.05 -7.77
N PHE A 27 -6.86 16.85 -6.96
CA PHE A 27 -7.70 17.94 -6.49
C PHE A 27 -7.54 18.13 -4.99
N LEU A 28 -7.27 19.37 -4.58
CA LEU A 28 -7.04 19.74 -3.20
C LEU A 28 -8.21 20.55 -2.65
N ILE A 29 -8.84 20.04 -1.60
CA ILE A 29 -9.68 20.86 -0.71
C ILE A 29 -8.76 21.60 0.27
N ASN A 30 -7.72 20.92 0.75
CA ASN A 30 -6.59 21.45 1.51
C ASN A 30 -5.37 20.54 1.27
N ASN A 31 -4.27 20.76 2.01
CA ASN A 31 -3.03 20.00 1.83
C ASN A 31 -3.16 18.49 2.11
N ASN A 32 -4.17 18.04 2.86
CA ASN A 32 -4.33 16.65 3.30
C ASN A 32 -5.61 15.97 2.81
N THR A 33 -6.57 16.71 2.26
CA THR A 33 -7.87 16.16 1.85
C THR A 33 -8.28 16.65 0.48
N GLY A 34 -8.99 15.82 -0.25
CA GLY A 34 -9.39 16.07 -1.63
C GLY A 34 -9.63 14.76 -2.35
N TYR A 35 -9.21 14.65 -3.59
CA TYR A 35 -9.25 13.38 -4.32
C TYR A 35 -8.08 13.26 -5.29
N LEU A 36 -7.78 12.01 -5.66
CA LEU A 36 -6.86 11.65 -6.72
C LEU A 36 -7.63 10.85 -7.76
N ASP A 37 -7.60 11.29 -9.02
CA ASP A 37 -8.00 10.43 -10.12
C ASP A 37 -6.78 9.66 -10.61
N ILE A 38 -6.93 8.34 -10.66
CA ILE A 38 -5.86 7.43 -11.06
C ILE A 38 -6.27 6.62 -12.28
N LEU A 39 -5.29 6.29 -13.11
CA LEU A 39 -5.44 5.40 -14.25
C LEU A 39 -4.84 4.03 -13.94
N TYR A 40 -5.58 2.99 -14.31
CA TYR A 40 -5.18 1.60 -14.10
C TYR A 40 -5.57 0.72 -15.28
N ALA A 41 -4.95 -0.46 -15.38
CA ALA A 41 -5.32 -1.45 -16.38
C ALA A 41 -6.48 -2.32 -15.86
N ASN A 42 -7.53 -2.40 -16.65
CA ASN A 42 -8.51 -3.47 -16.58
C ASN A 42 -8.36 -4.38 -17.80
N TYR A 43 -8.51 -5.69 -17.61
CA TYR A 43 -8.36 -6.67 -18.69
C TYR A 43 -9.75 -7.16 -19.10
N GLU A 44 -10.23 -6.66 -20.23
CA GLU A 44 -11.45 -7.15 -20.87
C GLU A 44 -11.09 -7.95 -22.12
N GLN A 45 -11.56 -9.20 -22.22
CA GLN A 45 -11.32 -10.06 -23.38
C GLN A 45 -9.83 -10.19 -23.81
N ASN A 46 -8.90 -10.17 -22.84
CA ASN A 46 -7.44 -10.16 -23.04
C ASN A 46 -6.84 -8.88 -23.64
N GLU A 47 -7.62 -7.79 -23.73
CA GLU A 47 -7.10 -6.46 -24.07
C GLU A 47 -6.99 -5.62 -22.78
N ALA A 48 -5.87 -4.91 -22.64
CA ALA A 48 -5.67 -3.98 -21.53
C ALA A 48 -6.33 -2.65 -21.87
N ILE A 49 -7.36 -2.29 -21.11
CA ILE A 49 -8.08 -1.02 -21.22
C ILE A 49 -7.67 -0.15 -20.04
N SER A 50 -7.38 1.12 -20.31
CA SER A 50 -7.14 2.10 -19.26
C SER A 50 -8.48 2.55 -18.68
N GLU A 51 -8.66 2.37 -17.37
CA GLU A 51 -9.82 2.86 -16.63
C GLU A 51 -9.40 3.90 -15.61
N SER A 52 -10.34 4.77 -15.24
CA SER A 52 -10.16 5.81 -14.23
C SER A 52 -10.89 5.42 -12.94
N LEU A 53 -10.24 5.64 -11.80
CA LEU A 53 -10.81 5.49 -10.46
C LEU A 53 -10.48 6.74 -9.64
N ARG A 54 -11.48 7.28 -8.94
CA ARG A 54 -11.28 8.37 -7.98
C ARG A 54 -11.05 7.81 -6.58
N LEU A 55 -9.90 8.15 -6.01
CA LEU A 55 -9.55 7.92 -4.62
C LEU A 55 -9.88 9.17 -3.80
N ASN A 56 -10.91 9.10 -2.97
CA ASN A 56 -11.21 10.15 -2.00
C ASN A 56 -10.19 10.11 -0.88
N VAL A 57 -9.58 11.26 -0.62
CA VAL A 57 -8.54 11.42 0.40
C VAL A 57 -9.12 12.21 1.56
N THR A 58 -9.14 11.57 2.73
CA THR A 58 -9.69 12.14 3.95
C THR A 58 -8.61 12.23 5.02
N ILE A 59 -8.96 12.78 6.19
CA ILE A 59 -8.04 12.87 7.33
C ILE A 59 -7.58 11.51 7.86
N SER A 60 -8.30 10.42 7.56
CA SER A 60 -7.91 9.08 7.99
C SER A 60 -6.96 8.38 7.02
N THR A 61 -6.90 8.85 5.77
CA THR A 61 -6.04 8.32 4.71
C THR A 61 -4.57 8.48 5.09
N VAL A 62 -3.81 7.39 5.05
CA VAL A 62 -2.36 7.44 5.19
C VAL A 62 -1.75 7.78 3.84
N ILE A 63 -0.94 8.84 3.77
CA ILE A 63 -0.21 9.20 2.56
C ILE A 63 1.28 9.12 2.86
N LEU A 64 1.99 8.24 2.16
CA LEU A 64 3.42 8.01 2.31
C LEU A 64 4.14 8.27 0.98
N ASN A 65 5.43 8.59 1.04
CA ASN A 65 6.32 8.41 -0.10
C ASN A 65 6.91 6.99 -0.12
N SER A 66 7.67 6.66 -1.17
CA SER A 66 8.34 5.36 -1.33
C SER A 66 9.34 4.99 -0.22
N TYR A 67 9.71 5.94 0.64
CA TYR A 67 10.60 5.73 1.79
C TYR A 67 9.83 5.55 3.11
N GLY A 68 8.50 5.62 3.08
CA GLY A 68 7.63 5.52 4.26
C GLY A 68 7.44 6.80 5.05
N TYR A 69 7.98 7.93 4.59
CA TYR A 69 7.70 9.21 5.25
C TYR A 69 6.30 9.67 4.89
N HIS A 70 5.59 10.17 5.90
CA HIS A 70 4.32 10.86 5.69
C HIS A 70 4.53 12.10 4.83
N ILE A 71 3.72 12.22 3.78
CA ILE A 71 3.66 13.39 2.89
C ILE A 71 2.25 13.96 2.87
N PHE A 72 2.11 15.14 2.28
CA PHE A 72 0.82 15.76 2.03
C PHE A 72 0.24 15.30 0.70
N LEU A 73 -1.08 15.43 0.54
CA LEU A 73 -1.72 15.24 -0.76
C LEU A 73 -1.19 16.24 -1.79
N SER A 74 -0.85 17.46 -1.34
CA SER A 74 -0.24 18.49 -2.17
C SER A 74 1.17 18.15 -2.69
N ASP A 75 1.81 17.12 -2.14
CA ASP A 75 3.14 16.66 -2.59
C ASP A 75 3.02 15.62 -3.73
N ILE A 76 1.80 15.16 -4.04
CA ILE A 76 1.52 14.24 -5.14
C ILE A 76 1.20 15.07 -6.39
N GLU A 77 1.84 14.71 -7.51
CA GLU A 77 1.68 15.39 -8.79
C GLU A 77 1.17 14.44 -9.87
N GLU A 78 0.54 15.01 -10.90
CA GLU A 78 0.16 14.29 -12.12
C GLU A 78 1.37 13.57 -12.73
N GLY A 79 1.16 12.34 -13.19
CA GLY A 79 2.21 11.48 -13.75
C GLY A 79 3.04 10.71 -12.71
N MET A 80 2.88 10.98 -11.41
CA MET A 80 3.40 10.10 -10.36
C MET A 80 2.72 8.73 -10.41
N LEU A 81 3.38 7.74 -9.81
CA LEU A 81 2.82 6.41 -9.59
C LEU A 81 2.36 6.28 -8.14
N VAL A 82 1.23 5.61 -7.95
CA VAL A 82 0.69 5.32 -6.61
C VAL A 82 0.37 3.84 -6.46
N ASP A 83 0.72 3.32 -5.30
CA ASP A 83 0.20 2.08 -4.76
C ASP A 83 -0.85 2.44 -3.70
N SER A 84 -2.03 1.82 -3.71
CA SER A 84 -3.12 2.21 -2.82
C SER A 84 -3.91 1.03 -2.29
N LEU A 85 -4.38 1.18 -1.05
CA LEU A 85 -5.36 0.32 -0.39
C LEU A 85 -6.62 1.14 -0.14
N PHE A 86 -7.78 0.60 -0.47
CA PHE A 86 -9.04 1.33 -0.45
C PHE A 86 -10.25 0.43 -0.18
N SER A 87 -11.35 1.07 0.18
CA SER A 87 -12.65 0.43 0.39
C SER A 87 -13.19 -0.22 -0.90
N PRO A 88 -14.15 -1.16 -0.81
CA PRO A 88 -14.87 -1.64 -1.98
C PRO A 88 -15.41 -0.50 -2.87
N ILE A 89 -15.41 -0.72 -4.19
CA ILE A 89 -15.80 0.29 -5.19
C ILE A 89 -17.28 0.65 -5.06
N ASN A 90 -17.56 1.94 -4.86
CA ASN A 90 -18.92 2.47 -4.93
C ASN A 90 -19.30 2.70 -6.39
N VAL A 91 -20.10 1.78 -6.92
CA VAL A 91 -20.56 1.82 -8.31
C VAL A 91 -21.71 2.83 -8.45
N GLY A 92 -21.72 3.62 -9.53
CA GLY A 92 -22.81 4.55 -9.85
C GLY A 92 -22.39 6.01 -10.07
N LEU A 93 -21.11 6.32 -9.86
CA LEU A 93 -20.49 7.60 -10.21
C LEU A 93 -19.53 7.42 -11.40
N THR A 94 -19.25 8.51 -12.11
CA THR A 94 -18.30 8.53 -13.23
C THR A 94 -17.28 9.66 -13.01
N PRO A 95 -15.98 9.36 -12.81
CA PRO A 95 -15.43 8.01 -12.63
C PRO A 95 -15.98 7.32 -11.36
N PRO A 96 -15.90 5.98 -11.26
CA PRO A 96 -16.15 5.26 -10.00
C PRO A 96 -15.31 5.86 -8.87
N GLN A 97 -15.82 5.81 -7.64
CA GLN A 97 -15.16 6.48 -6.51
C GLN A 97 -15.04 5.52 -5.30
N VAL A 98 -13.97 5.69 -4.53
CA VAL A 98 -13.67 4.93 -3.30
C VAL A 98 -13.03 5.81 -2.26
N ASP A 99 -13.10 5.41 -1.00
CA ASP A 99 -12.31 6.03 0.06
C ASP A 99 -10.97 5.31 0.17
N ALA A 100 -9.88 6.09 0.13
CA ALA A 100 -8.53 5.55 0.26
C ALA A 100 -8.13 5.42 1.73
N ASP A 101 -7.64 4.25 2.09
CA ASP A 101 -7.06 3.97 3.41
C ASP A 101 -5.56 4.27 3.42
N LEU A 102 -4.87 3.92 2.33
CA LEU A 102 -3.44 4.13 2.13
C LEU A 102 -3.15 4.55 0.70
N ILE A 103 -2.26 5.51 0.55
CA ILE A 103 -1.64 5.92 -0.71
C ILE A 103 -0.14 6.00 -0.48
N VAL A 104 0.62 5.27 -1.29
CA VAL A 104 2.07 5.39 -1.32
C VAL A 104 2.46 5.93 -2.69
N ALA A 105 2.93 7.18 -2.70
CA ALA A 105 3.31 7.89 -3.92
C ALA A 105 4.80 7.74 -4.20
N ARG A 106 5.12 7.64 -5.48
CA ARG A 106 6.49 7.51 -5.98
C ARG A 106 6.62 8.10 -7.38
N THR A 107 7.81 8.57 -7.70
CA THR A 107 8.14 9.03 -9.05
C THR A 107 8.36 7.84 -9.98
N TYR A 108 8.27 8.06 -11.30
CA TYR A 108 8.36 6.99 -12.30
C TYR A 108 9.72 6.27 -12.32
N ASP A 109 10.79 6.95 -11.93
CA ASP A 109 12.16 6.44 -11.85
C ASP A 109 12.44 5.63 -10.58
N GLN A 110 11.57 5.72 -9.57
CA GLN A 110 11.66 4.89 -8.37
C GLN A 110 11.15 3.47 -8.63
N PRO A 111 11.76 2.45 -8.02
CA PRO A 111 11.34 1.07 -8.20
C PRO A 111 9.93 0.84 -7.62
N PRO A 112 9.16 -0.14 -8.15
CA PRO A 112 7.90 -0.57 -7.56
C PRO A 112 8.10 -1.10 -6.14
N LEU A 113 7.13 -0.89 -5.26
CA LEU A 113 7.18 -1.41 -3.89
C LEU A 113 7.00 -2.93 -3.83
N SER A 114 7.45 -3.53 -2.72
CA SER A 114 7.23 -4.95 -2.43
C SER A 114 6.17 -5.12 -1.35
N PHE A 115 5.28 -6.08 -1.57
CA PHE A 115 4.15 -6.39 -0.70
C PHE A 115 4.26 -7.83 -0.23
N VAL A 116 4.14 -8.05 1.08
CA VAL A 116 4.20 -9.38 1.70
C VAL A 116 2.90 -9.64 2.41
N ILE A 117 2.09 -10.54 1.84
CA ILE A 117 0.89 -11.05 2.50
C ILE A 117 1.24 -12.37 3.18
N ASP A 118 1.26 -12.38 4.51
CA ASP A 118 1.65 -13.56 5.29
C ASP A 118 1.10 -13.51 6.72
N ARG A 119 1.22 -14.62 7.45
CA ARG A 119 0.81 -14.71 8.85
C ARG A 119 1.92 -14.29 9.79
N ILE A 120 1.57 -13.57 10.84
CA ILE A 120 2.48 -13.24 11.93
C ILE A 120 2.91 -14.53 12.63
N ALA A 121 4.22 -14.79 12.65
CA ALA A 121 4.84 -15.87 13.41
C ALA A 121 5.14 -15.44 14.85
N LYS A 122 5.69 -14.23 15.02
CA LYS A 122 6.10 -13.67 16.31
C LYS A 122 6.08 -12.13 16.26
N VAL A 123 5.77 -11.49 17.39
CA VAL A 123 5.94 -10.05 17.59
C VAL A 123 6.94 -9.85 18.73
N ASP A 124 8.03 -9.12 18.47
CA ASP A 124 9.05 -8.79 19.44
C ASP A 124 8.96 -7.29 19.76
N ILE A 125 8.15 -6.96 20.77
CA ILE A 125 7.81 -5.58 21.10
C ILE A 125 9.04 -4.83 21.63
N ASP A 126 9.88 -5.49 22.41
CA ASP A 126 11.05 -4.89 23.06
C ASP A 126 12.09 -4.44 22.04
N ASN A 127 12.27 -5.20 20.96
CA ASN A 127 13.21 -4.88 19.89
C ASN A 127 12.54 -4.25 18.65
N SER A 128 11.22 -4.03 18.70
CA SER A 128 10.43 -3.52 17.57
C SER A 128 10.56 -4.34 16.28
N PHE A 129 10.47 -5.67 16.40
CA PHE A 129 10.47 -6.58 15.26
C PHE A 129 9.12 -7.28 15.08
N LEU A 130 8.76 -7.48 13.81
CA LEU A 130 7.63 -8.30 13.40
C LEU A 130 8.14 -9.46 12.54
N TYR A 131 7.79 -10.69 12.88
CA TYR A 131 8.16 -11.87 12.09
C TYR A 131 6.93 -12.43 11.41
N THR A 132 7.00 -12.68 10.11
CA THR A 132 5.98 -13.43 9.36
C THR A 132 6.53 -14.74 8.82
N GLY A 133 5.66 -15.71 8.56
CA GLY A 133 6.02 -17.00 7.98
C GLY A 133 5.64 -18.18 8.89
N ASP A 134 6.38 -19.27 8.78
CA ASP A 134 6.14 -20.46 9.60
C ASP A 134 6.66 -20.26 11.04
N PRO A 135 5.79 -20.26 12.07
CA PRO A 135 6.23 -20.08 13.46
C PRO A 135 7.15 -21.18 13.97
N ASN A 136 7.18 -22.36 13.34
CA ASN A 136 8.02 -23.48 13.74
C ASN A 136 9.34 -23.56 12.94
N ASN A 137 9.53 -22.72 11.92
CA ASN A 137 10.71 -22.71 11.09
C ASN A 137 11.23 -21.29 10.89
N THR A 138 12.24 -20.91 11.67
CA THR A 138 12.86 -19.57 11.63
C THR A 138 13.55 -19.26 10.30
N ASP A 139 14.00 -20.27 9.55
CA ASP A 139 14.69 -20.06 8.27
C ASP A 139 13.74 -19.60 7.16
N ASN A 140 12.44 -19.85 7.34
CA ASN A 140 11.37 -19.44 6.44
C ASN A 140 10.63 -18.19 6.94
N GLN A 141 11.14 -17.51 7.98
CA GLN A 141 10.53 -16.29 8.48
C GLN A 141 11.18 -15.05 7.85
N ILE A 142 10.37 -14.04 7.60
CA ILE A 142 10.83 -12.70 7.25
C ILE A 142 10.78 -11.85 8.51
N LYS A 143 11.91 -11.23 8.87
CA LYS A 143 12.01 -10.27 9.96
C LYS A 143 11.79 -8.86 9.44
N PHE A 144 10.77 -8.18 9.94
CA PHE A 144 10.51 -6.79 9.66
C PHE A 144 10.96 -5.89 10.80
N ASN A 145 11.77 -4.88 10.48
CA ASN A 145 12.08 -3.80 11.40
C ASN A 145 10.91 -2.82 11.43
N ILE A 146 10.37 -2.59 12.62
CA ILE A 146 9.29 -1.62 12.86
C ILE A 146 9.93 -0.36 13.44
N SER A 147 9.82 0.75 12.72
CA SER A 147 10.34 2.04 13.13
C SER A 147 9.24 2.95 13.67
N ASN A 148 9.61 4.15 14.13
CA ASN A 148 8.65 5.17 14.54
C ASN A 148 7.84 5.77 13.38
N ILE A 149 8.29 5.61 12.12
CA ILE A 149 7.57 6.05 10.93
C ILE A 149 6.71 4.93 10.32
N THR A 150 6.89 3.68 10.76
CA THR A 150 6.08 2.56 10.30
C THR A 150 4.63 2.75 10.75
N THR A 151 3.71 2.72 9.80
CA THR A 151 2.28 2.80 10.09
C THR A 151 1.69 1.41 10.27
N ILE A 152 0.84 1.22 11.29
CA ILE A 152 0.20 -0.07 11.59
C ILE A 152 -1.30 0.15 11.72
N ARG A 153 -2.08 -0.60 10.94
CA ARG A 153 -3.53 -0.50 10.85
C ARG A 153 -4.21 -1.85 11.12
N ASP A 154 -5.34 -1.83 11.81
CA ASP A 154 -6.20 -3.00 11.96
C ASP A 154 -7.06 -3.24 10.72
N LYS A 155 -7.84 -4.34 10.72
CA LYS A 155 -8.71 -4.76 9.60
C LYS A 155 -9.79 -3.74 9.19
N ASP A 156 -10.05 -2.75 10.04
CA ASP A 156 -11.02 -1.68 9.81
C ASP A 156 -10.28 -0.34 9.57
N SER A 157 -9.00 -0.41 9.20
CA SER A 157 -8.11 0.70 8.86
C SER A 157 -7.90 1.70 10.01
N ASN A 158 -8.06 1.28 11.27
CA ASN A 158 -7.75 2.11 12.43
C ASN A 158 -6.28 2.01 12.83
N PRO A 159 -5.62 3.12 13.26
CA PRO A 159 -4.25 3.05 13.78
C PRO A 159 -4.19 2.20 15.05
N VAL A 160 -3.26 1.25 15.09
CA VAL A 160 -3.06 0.39 16.26
C VAL A 160 -1.57 0.29 16.60
N PRO A 161 -1.20 0.13 17.89
CA PRO A 161 0.19 0.00 18.28
C PRO A 161 0.72 -1.41 17.95
N LEU A 162 2.04 -1.57 17.77
CA LEU A 162 2.68 -2.88 17.50
C LEU A 162 2.23 -4.00 18.48
N ARG A 163 2.03 -3.66 19.75
CA ARG A 163 1.55 -4.58 20.80
C ARG A 163 0.16 -5.18 20.59
N SER A 164 -0.66 -4.62 19.68
CA SER A 164 -1.96 -5.20 19.33
C SER A 164 -1.82 -6.35 18.33
N LEU A 165 -0.68 -6.44 17.65
CA LEU A 165 -0.39 -7.55 16.75
C LEU A 165 -0.04 -8.79 17.56
N HIS A 166 -0.50 -9.95 17.09
CA HIS A 166 -0.22 -11.23 17.72
C HIS A 166 -0.07 -12.34 16.67
N PRO A 167 0.59 -13.47 17.01
CA PRO A 167 0.75 -14.59 16.10
C PRO A 167 -0.57 -15.07 15.49
N GLY A 168 -0.50 -15.50 14.23
CA GLY A 168 -1.61 -16.03 13.44
C GLY A 168 -2.42 -15.01 12.64
N LEU A 169 -2.33 -13.71 12.96
CA LEU A 169 -2.96 -12.66 12.17
C LEU A 169 -2.40 -12.66 10.75
N LEU A 170 -3.28 -12.52 9.75
CA LEU A 170 -2.88 -12.29 8.37
C LEU A 170 -2.63 -10.80 8.19
N VAL A 171 -1.47 -10.44 7.64
CA VAL A 171 -1.08 -9.05 7.39
C VAL A 171 -0.59 -8.87 5.96
N ASP A 172 -0.81 -7.69 5.41
CA ASP A 172 -0.09 -7.17 4.24
C ASP A 172 0.96 -6.17 4.73
N VAL A 173 2.23 -6.44 4.41
CA VAL A 173 3.37 -5.60 4.79
C VAL A 173 3.97 -4.96 3.55
N ILE A 174 3.99 -3.64 3.52
CA ILE A 174 4.70 -2.86 2.50
C ILE A 174 6.14 -2.67 2.95
N VAL A 175 7.07 -3.03 2.08
CA VAL A 175 8.49 -3.12 2.42
C VAL A 175 9.27 -1.99 1.75
N ALA A 176 10.17 -1.38 2.50
CA ALA A 176 11.14 -0.41 1.98
C ALA A 176 12.13 -1.14 1.07
N HIS A 177 12.42 -0.59 -0.11
CA HIS A 177 13.49 -1.12 -0.94
C HIS A 177 14.83 -0.75 -0.32
N THR A 178 15.51 -1.72 0.29
CA THR A 178 16.87 -1.52 0.81
C THR A 178 17.93 -1.61 -0.28
N ASN A 179 17.64 -2.18 -1.46
CA ASN A 179 18.55 -2.18 -2.62
C ASN A 179 17.80 -2.29 -3.97
N PHE A 180 18.00 -1.31 -4.85
CA PHE A 180 17.35 -1.11 -6.15
C PHE A 180 17.56 -2.22 -7.23
N GLN A 181 18.17 -3.36 -6.90
CA GLN A 181 18.56 -4.38 -7.90
C GLN A 181 17.98 -5.79 -7.67
N ASN A 182 17.37 -6.10 -6.51
CA ASN A 182 16.90 -7.45 -6.23
C ASN A 182 15.38 -7.48 -6.02
N THR A 183 14.68 -8.24 -6.84
CA THR A 183 13.25 -8.58 -6.68
C THR A 183 13.00 -9.61 -5.57
N ILE A 184 14.04 -10.03 -4.86
CA ILE A 184 13.99 -11.01 -3.78
C ILE A 184 13.86 -10.26 -2.47
N ILE A 185 12.76 -10.50 -1.75
CA ILE A 185 12.57 -9.97 -0.42
C ILE A 185 13.57 -10.68 0.51
N PRO A 186 14.47 -9.94 1.17
CA PRO A 186 15.42 -10.54 2.10
C PRO A 186 14.70 -11.13 3.30
N ASN A 187 15.35 -12.07 4.01
CA ASN A 187 14.86 -12.57 5.30
C ASN A 187 14.81 -11.48 6.39
N GLU A 188 15.26 -10.26 6.09
CA GLU A 188 15.18 -9.08 6.93
C GLU A 188 14.94 -7.81 6.11
N ALA A 189 13.89 -7.04 6.43
CA ALA A 189 13.56 -5.80 5.72
C ALA A 189 12.91 -4.74 6.63
N ASP A 190 12.83 -3.49 6.19
CA ASP A 190 12.13 -2.43 6.92
C ASP A 190 10.66 -2.33 6.46
N ALA A 191 9.73 -2.31 7.41
CA ALA A 191 8.31 -2.14 7.09
C ALA A 191 7.92 -0.67 7.00
N LEU A 192 7.33 -0.26 5.88
CA LEU A 192 6.73 1.07 5.71
C LEU A 192 5.32 1.11 6.30
N HIS A 193 4.54 0.07 6.03
CA HIS A 193 3.15 -0.06 6.43
C HIS A 193 2.82 -1.52 6.75
N VAL A 194 2.04 -1.74 7.79
CA VAL A 194 1.50 -3.05 8.17
C VAL A 194 -0.01 -2.94 8.29
N GLN A 195 -0.72 -3.70 7.46
CA GLN A 195 -2.17 -3.76 7.42
C GLN A 195 -2.67 -5.13 7.85
N VAL A 196 -3.51 -5.21 8.87
CA VAL A 196 -4.21 -6.47 9.21
C VAL A 196 -5.35 -6.72 8.22
N LEU A 197 -5.52 -7.96 7.76
CA LEU A 197 -6.51 -8.35 6.74
C LEU A 197 -7.73 -9.09 7.29
#